data_AF-A0A356X8S6-F1
#
_entry.id   AF-A0A356X8S6-F1
#
_cell.length_a   1.000
_cell.length_b   1.000
_cell.length_c   1.000
_cell.angle_alpha   90.00
_cell.angle_beta   90.00
_cell.angle_gamma   90.00
#
_symmetry.space_group_name_H-M   'P 1'
#
loop_
_entity.id
_entity.type
_entity.pdbx_description
1 polymer ?
#
loop_
_entity_poly.entity_id
_entity_poly.type
_entity_poly.pdbx_seq_one_letter_code
_entity_poly.pdbx_strand_id
1 'polypeptide(L)'
;MNLTDLANLSTKRLEALQSEGVHSAEDLLNFFPRRYLDRSNTQKMKVLPGSGEEVTVAGEVVSVNMVGYGNKKRLEGTLNDGTG
;
A
#
# COMPACT_ATOMS: atom_id res chain seq x y z
N MET A 1 -0.67 14.03 26.51
CA MET A 1 -0.34 14.47 25.15
C MET A 1 -1.57 14.25 24.29
N ASN A 2 -2.05 15.28 23.60
CA ASN A 2 -3.22 15.15 22.74
C ASN A 2 -2.80 14.63 21.37
N LEU A 3 -3.66 13.87 20.69
CA LEU A 3 -3.40 13.37 19.34
C LEU A 3 -3.11 14.50 18.34
N THR A 4 -3.73 15.66 18.53
CA THR A 4 -3.52 16.87 17.72
C THR A 4 -2.10 17.42 17.79
N ASP A 5 -1.33 17.04 18.81
CA ASP A 5 0.06 17.49 18.98
C ASP A 5 1.02 16.70 18.07
N LEU A 6 0.55 15.63 17.42
CA LEU A 6 1.32 14.81 16.49
C LEU A 6 1.43 15.47 15.11
N ALA A 7 2.63 15.40 14.52
CA ALA A 7 2.87 15.89 13.18
C ALA A 7 2.00 15.15 12.14
N ASN A 8 1.50 15.89 11.15
CA ASN A 8 0.68 15.37 10.04
C ASN A 8 -0.67 14.75 10.43
N LEU A 9 -1.23 15.08 11.59
CA LEU A 9 -2.60 14.71 11.95
C LEU A 9 -3.59 15.80 11.49
N SER A 10 -4.34 15.53 10.41
CA SER A 10 -5.45 16.39 9.99
C SER A 10 -6.73 16.02 10.72
N THR A 11 -7.73 16.91 10.70
CA THR A 11 -9.07 16.65 11.29
C THR A 11 -9.67 15.33 10.79
N LYS A 12 -9.59 15.09 9.47
CA LYS A 12 -10.07 13.83 8.87
C LYS A 12 -9.32 12.58 9.37
N ARG A 13 -8.00 12.69 9.60
CA ARG A 13 -7.21 11.58 10.15
C ARG A 13 -7.54 11.33 11.62
N LEU A 14 -7.80 12.40 12.37
CA LEU A 14 -8.23 12.31 13.76
C LEU A 14 -9.61 11.67 13.88
N GLU A 15 -10.58 12.08 13.06
CA GLU A 15 -11.91 11.45 13.00
C GLU A 15 -11.82 9.95 12.67
N ALA A 16 -10.98 9.57 11.70
CA ALA A 16 -10.76 8.17 11.34
C ALA A 16 -10.11 7.36 12.47
N LEU A 17 -9.16 7.95 13.22
CA LEU A 17 -8.56 7.29 14.38
C LEU A 17 -9.59 7.10 15.50
N GLN A 18 -10.40 8.12 15.77
CA GLN A 18 -11.45 8.06 16.77
C GLN A 18 -12.54 7.04 16.41
N SER A 19 -12.90 6.90 15.13
CA SER A 19 -13.85 5.85 14.71
C SER A 19 -13.31 4.44 14.91
N GLU A 20 -11.99 4.27 14.92
CA GLU A 20 -11.31 3.00 15.20
C GLU A 20 -10.96 2.84 16.70
N GLY A 21 -11.46 3.72 17.57
CA GLY A 21 -11.30 3.65 19.03
C GLY A 21 -10.01 4.27 19.58
N VAL A 22 -9.26 5.02 18.76
CA VAL A 22 -8.02 5.70 19.17
C VAL A 22 -8.32 7.14 19.56
N HIS A 23 -8.39 7.41 20.87
CA HIS A 23 -8.75 8.72 21.42
C HIS A 23 -7.61 9.43 22.13
N SER A 24 -6.54 8.72 22.45
CA SER A 24 -5.33 9.23 23.09
C SER A 24 -4.06 8.75 22.40
N ALA A 25 -2.93 9.40 22.72
CA ALA A 25 -1.62 8.95 22.26
C ALA A 25 -1.27 7.54 22.80
N GLU A 26 -1.78 7.17 23.98
CA GLU A 26 -1.59 5.85 24.58
C GLU A 26 -2.35 4.76 23.79
N ASP A 27 -3.57 5.06 23.35
CA ASP A 27 -4.34 4.14 22.50
C ASP A 27 -3.59 3.87 21.18
N LEU A 28 -2.98 4.92 20.60
CA LEU A 28 -2.22 4.80 19.36
C LEU A 28 -0.96 3.93 19.54
N LEU A 29 -0.27 4.05 20.68
CA LEU A 29 0.88 3.20 21.00
C LEU A 29 0.50 1.72 21.14
N ASN A 30 -0.73 1.45 21.59
CA ASN A 30 -1.28 0.11 21.72
C ASN A 30 -2.07 -0.35 20.47
N PHE A 31 -2.10 0.46 19.40
CA PHE A 31 -2.77 0.13 18.15
C PHE A 31 -1.83 -0.66 17.22
N PHE A 32 -1.73 -1.96 17.46
CA PHE A 32 -0.76 -2.81 16.75
C PHE A 32 -1.14 -3.08 15.29
N PRO A 33 -0.16 -3.13 14.36
CA PRO A 33 -0.41 -3.50 12.98
C PRO A 33 -1.01 -4.90 12.85
N ARG A 34 -2.08 -5.05 12.05
CA ARG A 34 -2.70 -6.35 11.77
C ARG A 34 -1.84 -7.25 10.87
N ARG A 35 -1.04 -6.65 9.98
CA ARG A 35 -0.17 -7.36 9.04
C ARG A 35 1.08 -6.51 8.79
N TYR A 36 2.23 -7.14 8.82
CA TYR A 36 3.48 -6.56 8.35
C TYR A 36 3.72 -6.99 6.91
N LEU A 37 3.95 -6.04 6.00
CA LEU A 37 4.40 -6.33 4.65
C LEU A 37 5.93 -6.23 4.63
N ASP A 38 6.59 -7.38 4.58
CA ASP A 38 8.04 -7.43 4.42
C ASP A 38 8.42 -7.09 2.98
N ARG A 39 9.05 -5.93 2.79
CA ARG A 39 9.53 -5.44 1.49
C ARG A 39 11.02 -5.72 1.24
N SER A 40 11.68 -6.45 2.14
CA SER A 40 13.09 -6.82 1.96
C SER A 40 13.26 -7.88 0.87
N ASN A 41 12.27 -8.76 0.68
CA ASN A 41 12.34 -9.86 -0.27
C ASN A 41 11.61 -9.52 -1.57
N THR A 42 12.35 -9.00 -2.54
CA THR A 42 11.83 -8.77 -3.89
C THR A 42 12.12 -10.00 -4.75
N GLN A 43 11.08 -10.60 -5.33
CA GLN A 43 11.22 -11.74 -6.23
C GLN A 43 11.50 -11.27 -7.66
N LYS A 44 12.27 -12.05 -8.43
CA LYS A 44 12.44 -11.84 -9.87
C LYS A 44 11.19 -12.31 -10.61
N MET A 45 10.77 -11.58 -11.64
CA MET A 45 9.56 -11.89 -12.40
C MET A 45 9.61 -13.29 -13.04
N LYS A 46 10.80 -13.76 -13.42
CA LYS A 46 11.03 -15.10 -13.98
C LYS A 46 10.67 -16.25 -13.04
N VAL A 47 10.70 -16.05 -11.72
CA VAL A 47 10.48 -17.11 -10.72
C VAL A 47 9.18 -16.93 -9.94
N LEU A 48 8.27 -16.08 -10.43
CA LEU A 48 7.03 -15.84 -9.71
C LEU A 48 6.24 -17.15 -9.61
N PRO A 49 5.76 -17.49 -8.40
CA PRO A 49 4.75 -18.52 -8.25
C PRO A 49 3.55 -18.15 -9.13
N GLY A 50 2.87 -19.17 -9.66
CA GLY A 50 1.73 -18.98 -10.55
C GLY A 50 0.54 -18.29 -9.87
N SER A 51 -0.67 -18.58 -10.34
CA SER A 51 -1.88 -17.92 -9.83
C SER A 51 -2.10 -18.15 -8.33
N GLY A 52 -2.34 -17.06 -7.58
CA GLY A 52 -2.91 -17.10 -6.23
C GLY A 52 -2.04 -16.53 -5.11
N GLU A 53 -0.77 -16.18 -5.36
CA GLU A 53 0.14 -15.69 -4.33
C GLU A 53 0.41 -14.18 -4.45
N GLU A 54 0.44 -13.47 -3.31
CA GLU A 54 0.87 -12.07 -3.26
C GLU A 54 2.40 -12.01 -3.39
N VAL A 55 2.89 -11.36 -4.44
CA VAL A 55 4.32 -11.23 -4.74
C VAL A 55 4.74 -9.76 -4.80
N THR A 56 5.97 -9.47 -4.39
CA THR A 56 6.59 -8.15 -4.54
C THR A 56 7.70 -8.24 -5.58
N VAL A 57 7.61 -7.41 -6.62
CA VAL A 57 8.59 -7.32 -7.72
C VAL A 57 9.07 -5.88 -7.88
N ALA A 58 10.30 -5.71 -8.35
CA ALA A 58 10.87 -4.41 -8.69
C ALA A 58 11.42 -4.46 -10.12
N GLY A 59 11.12 -3.44 -10.90
CA GLY A 59 11.54 -3.31 -12.29
C GLY A 59 11.27 -1.91 -12.82
N GLU A 60 11.70 -1.66 -14.05
CA GLU A 60 11.44 -0.42 -14.77
C GLU A 60 10.04 -0.45 -15.36
N VAL A 61 9.32 0.67 -15.26
CA VAL A 61 8.01 0.82 -15.92
C VAL A 61 8.26 1.18 -17.39
N VAL A 62 7.99 0.25 -18.30
CA VAL A 62 8.24 0.43 -19.73
C VAL A 62 7.05 1.02 -20.49
N SER A 63 5.83 0.86 -19.97
CA SER A 63 4.65 1.50 -20.55
C SER A 63 3.56 1.74 -19.50
N VAL A 64 2.77 2.78 -19.71
CA VAL A 64 1.57 3.08 -18.91
C VAL A 64 0.48 3.53 -19.87
N ASN A 65 -0.63 2.80 -19.90
CA ASN A 65 -1.74 3.04 -20.81
C ASN A 65 -3.07 3.09 -20.06
N MET A 66 -3.97 3.98 -20.48
CA MET A 66 -5.36 3.96 -20.03
C MET A 66 -6.20 3.23 -21.07
N VAL A 67 -6.75 2.08 -20.69
CA VAL A 67 -7.52 1.21 -21.59
C VAL A 67 -8.99 1.21 -21.21
N GLY A 68 -9.87 1.22 -22.21
CA GLY A 68 -11.33 1.22 -22.04
C GLY A 68 -11.94 2.62 -22.01
N TYR A 69 -13.27 2.66 -21.83
CA TYR A 69 -14.06 3.89 -21.85
C TYR A 69 -15.11 3.90 -20.73
N GLY A 70 -15.51 5.10 -20.29
CA GLY A 70 -16.45 5.30 -19.19
C GLY A 70 -16.02 4.57 -17.91
N ASN A 71 -16.98 3.86 -17.28
CA ASN A 71 -16.78 3.13 -16.03
C ASN A 71 -15.90 1.87 -16.17
N LYS A 72 -15.52 1.47 -17.40
CA LYS A 72 -14.61 0.34 -17.65
C LYS A 72 -13.18 0.78 -17.96
N LYS A 73 -12.82 2.03 -17.65
CA LYS A 73 -11.45 2.52 -17.76
C LYS A 73 -10.56 1.84 -16.71
N ARG A 74 -9.38 1.40 -17.14
CA ARG A 74 -8.35 0.84 -16.27
C ARG A 74 -6.98 1.36 -16.68
N LEU A 75 -6.08 1.43 -15.70
CA LEU A 75 -4.67 1.72 -15.92
C LEU A 75 -3.93 0.39 -16.10
N GLU A 76 -3.28 0.22 -17.25
CA GLU A 76 -2.38 -0.90 -17.52
C GLU A 76 -0.95 -0.39 -17.49
N GLY A 77 -0.13 -0.95 -16.60
CA GLY A 77 1.30 -0.69 -16.54
C GLY A 77 2.08 -1.95 -16.93
N THR A 78 3.06 -1.81 -17.80
CA THR A 78 4.00 -2.89 -18.11
C THR A 78 5.31 -2.62 -17.38
N LEU A 79 5.80 -3.61 -16.64
CA LEU A 79 7.09 -3.56 -15.96
C LEU A 79 8.07 -4.55 -16.57
N ASN A 80 9.36 -4.21 -16.55
CA ASN A 80 10.46 -5.06 -16.98
C ASN A 80 11.54 -5.08 -15.89
N ASP A 81 11.91 -6.27 -15.40
CA ASP A 81 12.96 -6.45 -14.38
C ASP A 81 14.30 -6.97 -14.97
N GLY A 82 14.39 -7.04 -16.30
CA GLY A 82 15.52 -7.56 -17.07
C GLY A 82 15.62 -9.08 -17.11
N THR A 83 14.66 -9.82 -16.52
CA THR A 83 14.72 -11.30 -16.44
C THR A 83 13.75 -12.03 -17.37
N GLY A 84 12.94 -11.31 -18.15
CA GLY A 84 12.05 -11.88 -19.17
C GLY A 84 11.09 -10.86 -19.75
#